data_AF-A0A950P2T2-F1
#
_entry.id   AF-A0A950P2T2-F1
#
_cell.length_a   1.000
_cell.length_b   1.000
_cell.length_c   1.000
_cell.angle_alpha   90.00
_cell.angle_beta   90.00
_cell.angle_gamma   90.00
#
_symmetry.space_group_name_H-M   'P 1'
#
loop_
_entity.id
_entity.type
_entity.pdbx_description
1 polymer ?
#
loop_
_entity_poly.entity_id
_entity_poly.type
_entity_poly.pdbx_seq_one_letter_code
_entity_poly.pdbx_strand_id
1 'polypeptide(L)'
;MSTRNLADEELTQAVLSSFSGCRSERFQEIIQSLVRHLHAFASDVELTEEEWFAGIDFLTQTGHITDDKRQEFILLSDVLGVSMLVVGLNHRKPSVATPSTVFGPFFVEGSPRVANGEDLANGAPGERCLVQGRVITVSGEAVPHAHIEVWQADDDGLYDVQHADLSEPRGRGHLYAGDDGRYCFWSVKPTAYPIPADGPVGKLLANSNRSPMRPAHIHFMVTARGYQSVTTHVFADGDPYLDSDAVFGVKSELIAPLTRHQPGRAADGRDLDVPYWSINYDIVLAPDDASDMSGRAGGSSRR
;
A
#
# COMPACT_ATOMS: atom_id res chain seq x y z
N MET A 1 -3.27 26.16 36.35
CA MET A 1 -4.64 26.68 36.13
C MET A 1 -5.63 25.76 36.83
N SER A 2 -6.71 26.30 37.38
CA SER A 2 -7.79 25.50 37.95
C SER A 2 -8.52 24.76 36.82
N THR A 3 -8.69 23.44 36.91
CA THR A 3 -9.36 22.59 35.90
C THR A 3 -10.88 22.46 36.13
N ARG A 4 -11.47 23.36 36.94
CA ARG A 4 -12.89 23.29 37.34
C ARG A 4 -13.73 24.18 36.41
N ASN A 5 -14.81 23.62 35.86
CA ASN A 5 -15.82 24.29 35.00
C ASN A 5 -15.28 24.88 33.69
N LEU A 6 -14.45 24.12 32.96
CA LEU A 6 -13.93 24.55 31.66
C LEU A 6 -15.02 24.43 30.58
N ALA A 7 -15.33 25.53 29.89
CA ALA A 7 -16.20 25.53 28.71
C ALA A 7 -15.36 25.40 27.42
N ASP A 8 -15.76 24.52 26.51
CA ASP A 8 -15.26 24.27 25.14
C ASP A 8 -13.77 24.58 24.86
N GLU A 9 -13.43 25.84 24.57
CA GLU A 9 -12.05 26.28 24.31
C GLU A 9 -11.13 26.09 25.52
N GLU A 10 -11.63 26.35 26.73
CA GLU A 10 -10.89 26.19 27.98
C GLU A 10 -10.57 24.71 28.25
N LEU A 11 -11.47 23.80 27.88
CA LEU A 11 -11.25 22.36 28.00
C LEU A 11 -10.12 21.92 27.06
N THR A 12 -10.18 22.33 25.80
CA THR A 12 -9.17 22.01 24.79
C THR A 12 -7.78 22.47 25.24
N GLN A 13 -7.66 23.71 25.74
CA GLN A 13 -6.37 24.22 26.24
C GLN A 13 -5.88 23.47 27.48
N ALA A 14 -6.77 23.06 28.38
CA ALA A 14 -6.39 22.26 29.54
C ALA A 14 -5.85 20.88 29.14
N VAL A 15 -6.48 20.20 28.17
CA VAL A 15 -6.01 18.90 27.66
C VAL A 15 -4.66 19.06 26.97
N LEU A 16 -4.48 20.07 26.11
CA LEU A 16 -3.19 20.34 25.45
C LEU A 16 -2.07 20.59 26.48
N SER A 17 -2.36 21.37 27.52
CA SER A 17 -1.43 21.70 28.60
C SER A 17 -1.01 20.45 29.39
N SER A 18 -1.89 19.44 29.50
CA SER A 18 -1.59 18.19 30.21
C SER A 18 -0.44 17.39 29.57
N PHE A 19 -0.15 17.60 28.28
CA PHE A 19 0.94 16.96 27.55
C PHE A 19 2.26 17.77 27.56
N SER A 20 2.33 18.91 28.24
CA SER A 20 3.54 19.77 28.27
C SER A 20 4.77 19.16 28.97
N GLY A 21 4.58 18.09 29.75
CA GLY A 21 5.65 17.38 30.47
C GLY A 21 6.19 16.14 29.75
N CYS A 22 5.89 15.95 28.46
CA CYS A 22 6.33 14.79 27.70
C CYS A 22 7.86 14.76 27.56
N ARG A 23 8.46 13.57 27.73
CA ARG A 23 9.93 13.39 27.61
C ARG A 23 10.46 13.52 26.18
N SER A 24 9.59 13.27 25.20
CA SER A 24 9.92 13.35 23.77
C SER A 24 9.20 14.54 23.17
N GLU A 25 9.98 15.49 22.64
CA GLU A 25 9.45 16.67 21.95
C GLU A 25 8.58 16.26 20.75
N ARG A 26 9.02 15.25 19.99
CA ARG A 26 8.26 14.74 18.83
C ARG A 26 6.94 14.09 19.27
N PHE A 27 6.95 13.33 20.35
CA PHE A 27 5.72 12.74 20.88
C PHE A 27 4.75 13.84 21.34
N GLN A 28 5.25 14.86 22.03
CA GLN A 28 4.45 16.01 22.46
C GLN A 28 3.80 16.72 21.29
N GLU A 29 4.56 16.98 20.22
CA GLU A 29 4.07 17.61 18.99
C GLU A 29 2.92 16.79 18.37
N ILE A 30 3.10 15.47 18.23
CA ILE A 30 2.10 14.57 17.64
C ILE A 30 0.82 14.55 18.50
N ILE A 31 0.94 14.30 19.81
CA ILE A 31 -0.23 14.13 20.67
C ILE A 31 -1.02 15.43 20.83
N GLN A 32 -0.34 16.58 20.91
CA GLN A 32 -1.02 17.88 20.98
C GLN A 32 -1.71 18.23 19.65
N SER A 33 -1.11 17.88 18.51
CA SER A 33 -1.78 18.04 17.21
C SER A 33 -3.04 17.17 17.11
N LEU A 34 -2.93 15.88 17.49
CA LEU A 34 -4.06 14.95 17.50
C LEU A 34 -5.22 15.47 18.36
N VAL A 35 -4.95 15.87 19.60
CA VAL A 35 -5.96 16.42 20.51
C VAL A 35 -6.66 17.62 19.89
N ARG A 36 -5.88 18.55 19.30
CA ARG A 36 -6.42 19.76 18.68
C ARG A 36 -7.40 19.43 17.55
N HIS A 37 -7.01 18.52 16.65
CA HIS A 37 -7.86 18.13 15.53
C HIS A 37 -9.06 17.29 15.96
N LEU A 38 -8.92 16.42 16.96
CA LEU A 38 -10.02 15.61 17.48
C LEU A 38 -11.08 16.46 18.19
N HIS A 39 -10.67 17.41 19.03
CA HIS A 39 -11.59 18.37 19.66
C HIS A 39 -12.26 19.25 18.61
N ALA A 40 -11.51 19.75 17.63
CA ALA A 40 -12.07 20.54 16.54
C ALA A 40 -13.13 19.77 15.73
N PHE A 41 -12.89 18.48 15.42
CA PHE A 41 -13.88 17.61 14.78
C PHE A 41 -15.15 17.49 15.62
N ALA A 42 -15.03 17.18 16.92
CA ALA A 42 -16.18 17.00 17.79
C ALA A 42 -17.02 18.29 17.91
N SER A 43 -16.36 19.46 17.97
CA SER A 43 -17.03 20.76 18.00
C SER A 43 -17.67 21.14 16.66
N ASP A 44 -17.00 20.88 15.53
CA ASP A 44 -17.49 21.21 14.18
C ASP A 44 -18.82 20.51 13.85
N VAL A 45 -18.96 19.25 14.27
CA VAL A 45 -20.16 18.44 14.02
C VAL A 45 -21.16 18.45 15.18
N GLU A 46 -20.88 19.20 16.25
CA GLU A 46 -21.67 19.19 17.50
C GLU A 46 -21.98 17.76 18.00
N LEU A 47 -20.93 16.92 18.07
CA LEU A 47 -21.07 15.47 18.28
C LEU A 47 -21.90 15.15 19.53
N THR A 48 -22.99 14.40 19.35
CA THR A 48 -23.88 14.00 20.45
C THR A 48 -23.29 12.87 21.28
N GLU A 49 -23.80 12.68 22.50
CA GLU A 49 -23.40 11.56 23.36
C GLU A 49 -23.68 10.19 22.72
N GLU A 50 -24.82 10.05 22.02
CA GLU A 50 -25.18 8.81 21.32
C GLU A 50 -24.21 8.50 20.17
N GLU A 51 -23.88 9.50 19.35
CA GLU A 51 -22.90 9.35 18.26
C GLU A 51 -21.50 9.07 18.81
N TRP A 52 -21.12 9.70 19.93
CA TRP A 52 -19.86 9.41 20.61
C TRP A 52 -19.80 7.96 21.09
N PHE A 53 -20.85 7.45 21.75
CA PHE A 53 -20.92 6.04 22.17
C PHE A 53 -20.87 5.09 20.97
N ALA A 54 -21.53 5.41 19.85
CA ALA A 54 -21.46 4.64 18.62
C ALA A 54 -20.02 4.61 18.04
N GLY A 55 -19.31 5.73 18.07
CA GLY A 55 -17.89 5.81 17.68
C GLY A 55 -16.98 4.98 18.57
N ILE A 56 -17.21 4.98 19.89
CA ILE A 56 -16.47 4.13 20.84
C ILE A 56 -16.73 2.64 20.57
N ASP A 57 -17.98 2.23 20.34
CA ASP A 57 -18.32 0.85 20.00
C ASP A 57 -17.69 0.43 18.65
N PHE A 58 -17.70 1.31 17.66
CA PHE A 58 -17.03 1.08 16.37
C PHE A 58 -15.52 0.80 16.53
N LEU A 59 -14.81 1.64 17.29
CA LEU A 59 -13.38 1.44 17.57
C LEU A 59 -13.12 0.18 18.39
N THR A 60 -14.02 -0.13 19.32
CA THR A 60 -13.95 -1.35 20.15
C THR A 60 -14.10 -2.61 19.29
N GLN A 61 -15.09 -2.66 18.40
CA GLN A 61 -15.27 -3.77 17.46
C GLN A 61 -14.09 -3.89 16.48
N THR A 62 -13.52 -2.76 16.06
CA THR A 62 -12.31 -2.74 15.20
C THR A 62 -11.14 -3.41 15.91
N GLY A 63 -10.98 -3.16 17.22
CA GLY A 63 -10.00 -3.86 18.05
C GLY A 63 -10.30 -5.35 18.23
N HIS A 64 -11.55 -5.73 18.50
CA HIS A 64 -11.91 -7.13 18.76
C HIS A 64 -11.76 -8.07 17.56
N ILE A 65 -11.93 -7.56 16.34
CA ILE A 65 -11.78 -8.36 15.11
C ILE A 65 -10.34 -8.39 14.59
N THR A 66 -9.45 -7.58 15.16
CA THR A 66 -8.02 -7.56 14.81
C THR A 66 -7.31 -8.74 15.47
N ASP A 67 -6.54 -9.49 14.68
CA ASP A 67 -5.72 -10.62 15.12
C ASP A 67 -4.35 -10.66 14.39
N ASP A 68 -3.61 -11.77 14.49
CA ASP A 68 -2.28 -11.92 13.89
C ASP A 68 -2.30 -11.93 12.34
N LYS A 69 -3.46 -12.18 11.73
CA LYS A 69 -3.65 -12.23 10.27
C LYS A 69 -4.46 -11.04 9.74
N ARG A 70 -5.34 -10.46 10.57
CA ARG A 70 -6.24 -9.36 10.22
C ARG A 70 -5.91 -8.12 11.03
N GLN A 71 -5.60 -7.02 10.34
CA GLN A 71 -5.39 -5.70 10.95
C GLN A 71 -6.48 -4.72 10.55
N GLU A 72 -7.61 -4.73 11.27
CA GLU A 72 -8.77 -3.89 10.94
C GLU A 72 -8.47 -2.39 11.15
N PHE A 73 -7.56 -2.03 12.06
CA PHE A 73 -7.11 -0.64 12.21
C PHE A 73 -6.27 -0.15 11.03
N ILE A 74 -5.45 -1.02 10.42
CA ILE A 74 -4.76 -0.68 9.17
C ILE A 74 -5.79 -0.51 8.06
N LEU A 75 -6.77 -1.42 7.98
CA LEU A 75 -7.83 -1.32 6.98
C LEU A 75 -8.68 -0.05 7.15
N LEU A 76 -8.95 0.36 8.38
CA LEU A 76 -9.62 1.64 8.68
C LEU A 76 -8.78 2.83 8.19
N SER A 77 -7.47 2.81 8.45
CA SER A 77 -6.53 3.81 7.92
C SER A 77 -6.52 3.84 6.39
N ASP A 78 -6.60 2.68 5.73
CA ASP A 78 -6.63 2.56 4.28
C ASP A 78 -7.90 3.18 3.68
N VAL A 79 -9.09 2.82 4.19
CA VAL A 79 -10.35 3.32 3.64
C VAL A 79 -10.64 4.79 4.00
N LEU A 80 -9.95 5.34 5.00
CA LEU A 80 -9.97 6.77 5.31
C LEU A 80 -8.88 7.55 4.56
N GLY A 81 -8.04 6.88 3.76
CA GLY A 81 -6.97 7.49 2.98
C GLY A 81 -5.74 7.92 3.79
N VAL A 82 -5.71 7.67 5.09
CA VAL A 82 -4.58 8.02 5.97
C VAL A 82 -3.32 7.28 5.56
N SER A 83 -3.43 5.98 5.22
CA SER A 83 -2.28 5.19 4.78
C SER A 83 -1.63 5.78 3.53
N MET A 84 -2.42 6.14 2.52
CA MET A 84 -1.92 6.78 1.30
C MET A 84 -1.35 8.18 1.55
N LEU A 85 -1.97 8.96 2.45
CA LEU A 85 -1.43 10.26 2.86
C LEU A 85 -0.05 10.11 3.53
N VAL A 86 0.09 9.16 4.46
CA VAL A 86 1.38 8.87 5.13
C VAL A 86 2.42 8.43 4.10
N VAL A 87 2.05 7.58 3.14
CA VAL A 87 2.95 7.20 2.03
C VAL A 87 3.40 8.44 1.25
N GLY A 88 2.48 9.33 0.87
CA GLY A 88 2.79 10.56 0.13
C GLY A 88 3.67 11.54 0.89
N LEU A 89 3.57 11.59 2.22
CA LEU A 89 4.41 12.44 3.07
C LEU A 89 5.84 11.91 3.21
N ASN A 90 6.02 10.59 3.23
CA ASN A 90 7.32 9.96 3.55
C ASN A 90 8.08 9.43 2.33
N HIS A 91 7.42 9.26 1.17
CA HIS A 91 8.03 8.74 -0.05
C HIS A 91 7.93 9.73 -1.21
N ARG A 92 8.29 10.99 -0.96
CA ARG A 92 8.38 12.01 -2.01
C ARG A 92 9.56 11.69 -2.92
N LYS A 93 9.27 11.48 -4.20
CA LYS A 93 10.24 11.15 -5.23
C LYS A 93 10.12 12.14 -6.39
N PRO A 94 11.16 12.31 -7.24
CA PRO A 94 11.00 12.99 -8.52
C PRO A 94 9.83 12.39 -9.30
N SER A 95 9.10 13.22 -10.05
CA SER A 95 7.87 12.79 -10.75
C SER A 95 8.10 11.68 -11.79
N VAL A 96 9.34 11.51 -12.26
CA VAL A 96 9.72 10.45 -13.20
C VAL A 96 9.95 9.10 -12.50
N ALA A 97 10.19 9.09 -11.19
CA ALA A 97 10.37 7.86 -10.43
C ALA A 97 9.01 7.17 -10.17
N THR A 98 9.00 5.84 -10.13
CA THR A 98 7.79 5.07 -9.85
C THR A 98 7.24 5.47 -8.47
N PRO A 99 5.98 5.93 -8.38
CA PRO A 99 5.43 6.42 -7.14
C PRO A 99 5.16 5.25 -6.18
N SER A 100 5.38 5.48 -4.88
CA SER A 100 5.01 4.50 -3.86
C SER A 100 3.50 4.48 -3.59
N THR A 101 2.98 3.32 -3.17
CA THR A 101 1.58 3.11 -2.70
C THR A 101 1.58 2.47 -1.32
N VAL A 102 0.38 2.24 -0.75
CA VAL A 102 0.23 1.42 0.46
C VAL A 102 0.82 0.02 0.26
N PHE A 103 1.33 -0.55 1.35
CA PHE A 103 1.90 -1.89 1.37
C PHE A 103 0.82 -2.98 1.27
N GLY A 104 -0.35 -2.73 1.86
CA GLY A 104 -1.39 -3.74 2.03
C GLY A 104 -1.04 -4.79 3.09
N PRO A 105 -2.00 -5.59 3.56
CA PRO A 105 -1.80 -6.49 4.69
C PRO A 105 -1.25 -7.88 4.33
N PHE A 106 -0.98 -8.17 3.04
CA PHE A 106 -0.79 -9.55 2.56
C PHE A 106 0.65 -9.95 2.21
N PHE A 107 1.61 -9.04 2.38
CA PHE A 107 3.01 -9.38 2.25
C PHE A 107 3.47 -10.31 3.38
N VAL A 108 4.34 -11.27 3.05
CA VAL A 108 5.02 -12.15 4.01
C VAL A 108 6.46 -12.28 3.57
N GLU A 109 7.37 -12.11 4.53
CA GLU A 109 8.80 -12.29 4.34
C GLU A 109 9.15 -13.73 3.96
N GLY A 110 10.31 -13.92 3.32
CA GLY A 110 10.79 -15.26 2.95
C GLY A 110 10.04 -15.86 1.76
N SER A 111 9.58 -15.02 0.82
CA SER A 111 8.97 -15.47 -0.43
C SER A 111 9.94 -16.39 -1.20
N PRO A 112 9.43 -17.37 -1.97
CA PRO A 112 10.29 -18.24 -2.76
C PRO A 112 11.01 -17.46 -3.87
N ARG A 113 12.27 -17.80 -4.12
CA ARG A 113 13.03 -17.24 -5.25
C ARG A 113 12.55 -17.87 -6.56
N VAL A 114 12.28 -17.03 -7.56
CA VAL A 114 11.90 -17.42 -8.93
C VAL A 114 12.93 -16.86 -9.90
N ALA A 115 13.36 -17.65 -10.90
CA ALA A 115 14.26 -17.14 -11.94
C ALA A 115 13.49 -16.29 -12.96
N ASN A 116 14.22 -15.45 -13.72
CA ASN A 116 13.59 -14.69 -14.80
C ASN A 116 12.97 -15.62 -15.85
N GLY A 117 11.70 -15.38 -16.16
CA GLY A 117 10.88 -16.18 -17.07
C GLY A 117 10.23 -17.41 -16.44
N GLU A 118 10.42 -17.66 -15.15
CA GLU A 118 9.75 -18.77 -14.44
C GLU A 118 8.37 -18.38 -13.90
N ASP A 119 7.65 -19.37 -13.36
CA ASP A 119 6.28 -19.24 -12.87
C ASP A 119 6.24 -18.90 -11.37
N LEU A 120 5.73 -17.70 -11.07
CA LEU A 120 5.50 -17.17 -9.73
C LEU A 120 4.09 -17.49 -9.22
N ALA A 121 3.13 -17.83 -10.11
CA ALA A 121 1.78 -18.20 -9.68
C ALA A 121 1.80 -19.44 -8.77
N ASN A 122 2.72 -20.38 -9.03
CA ASN A 122 2.89 -21.62 -8.28
C ASN A 122 1.57 -22.38 -8.04
N GLY A 123 0.71 -22.43 -9.06
CA GLY A 123 -0.60 -23.09 -8.98
C GLY A 123 -1.73 -22.23 -8.41
N ALA A 124 -1.54 -20.92 -8.25
CA ALA A 124 -2.66 -20.00 -8.07
C ALA A 124 -3.64 -20.14 -9.26
N PRO A 125 -4.96 -20.23 -9.02
CA PRO A 125 -5.94 -20.27 -10.10
C PRO A 125 -5.95 -18.96 -10.89
N GLY A 126 -6.12 -19.06 -12.22
CA GLY A 126 -6.30 -17.91 -13.10
C GLY A 126 -5.69 -18.08 -14.50
N GLU A 127 -6.03 -17.16 -15.41
CA GLU A 127 -5.46 -17.13 -16.76
C GLU A 127 -3.98 -16.74 -16.71
N ARG A 128 -3.12 -17.37 -17.53
CA ARG A 128 -1.68 -17.06 -17.55
C ARG A 128 -1.41 -15.61 -17.91
N CYS A 129 -0.54 -14.95 -17.16
CA CYS A 129 -0.09 -13.59 -17.40
C CYS A 129 1.44 -13.50 -17.39
N LEU A 130 2.03 -12.98 -18.46
CA LEU A 130 3.45 -12.63 -18.53
C LEU A 130 3.64 -11.20 -18.01
N VAL A 131 4.44 -11.04 -16.97
CA VAL A 131 4.78 -9.73 -16.41
C VAL A 131 6.25 -9.48 -16.64
N GLN A 132 6.57 -8.36 -17.29
CA GLN A 132 7.95 -8.04 -17.65
C GLN A 132 8.20 -6.53 -17.70
N GLY A 133 9.48 -6.17 -17.63
CA GLY A 133 9.91 -4.78 -17.73
C GLY A 133 11.39 -4.63 -17.41
N ARG A 134 11.79 -3.41 -17.08
CA ARG A 134 13.14 -3.06 -16.65
C ARG A 134 13.10 -2.28 -15.35
N VAL A 135 14.07 -2.52 -14.47
CA VAL A 135 14.40 -1.61 -13.38
C VAL A 135 15.43 -0.62 -13.91
N ILE A 136 15.06 0.66 -13.92
CA ILE A 136 15.87 1.75 -14.47
C ILE A 136 15.99 2.91 -13.49
N THR A 137 16.98 3.78 -13.70
CA THR A 137 17.12 5.03 -12.96
C THR A 137 16.21 6.11 -13.54
N VAL A 138 16.10 7.25 -12.83
CA VAL A 138 15.46 8.48 -13.36
C VAL A 138 16.11 9.03 -14.64
N SER A 139 17.32 8.61 -14.99
CA SER A 139 18.01 8.94 -16.24
C SER A 139 17.86 7.87 -17.33
N GLY A 140 17.14 6.78 -17.06
CA GLY A 140 16.90 5.68 -18.01
C GLY A 140 18.01 4.62 -18.06
N GLU A 141 18.99 4.68 -17.16
CA GLU A 141 20.05 3.69 -17.07
C GLU A 141 19.56 2.42 -16.37
N ALA A 142 20.10 1.25 -16.72
CA ALA A 142 19.71 -0.01 -16.09
C ALA A 142 20.16 -0.06 -14.62
N VAL A 143 19.31 -0.58 -13.74
CA VAL A 143 19.67 -0.94 -12.36
C VAL A 143 19.80 -2.46 -12.27
N PRO A 144 21.01 -3.03 -12.44
CA PRO A 144 21.20 -4.46 -12.41
C PRO A 144 21.02 -5.02 -10.99
N HIS A 145 20.57 -6.27 -10.91
CA HIS A 145 20.46 -7.02 -9.67
C HIS A 145 19.56 -6.40 -8.60
N ALA A 146 18.67 -5.47 -8.98
CA ALA A 146 17.62 -4.99 -8.10
C ALA A 146 16.79 -6.18 -7.60
N HIS A 147 16.55 -6.23 -6.29
CA HIS A 147 15.71 -7.25 -5.66
C HIS A 147 14.24 -6.84 -5.81
N ILE A 148 13.44 -7.72 -6.39
CA ILE A 148 12.04 -7.47 -6.75
C ILE A 148 11.20 -8.52 -6.03
N GLU A 149 10.43 -8.09 -5.03
CA GLU A 149 9.39 -8.88 -4.38
C GLU A 149 8.06 -8.63 -5.09
N VAL A 150 7.31 -9.69 -5.33
CA VAL A 150 6.01 -9.65 -6.02
C VAL A 150 5.00 -10.49 -5.25
N TRP A 151 3.79 -9.96 -5.09
CA TRP A 151 2.65 -10.72 -4.58
C TRP A 151 1.34 -10.21 -5.21
N GLN A 152 0.37 -11.09 -5.36
CA GLN A 152 -0.94 -10.74 -5.90
C GLN A 152 -2.02 -11.73 -5.42
N ALA A 153 -3.28 -11.34 -5.58
CA ALA A 153 -4.41 -12.25 -5.47
C ALA A 153 -4.50 -13.19 -6.68
N ASP A 154 -5.15 -14.33 -6.46
CA ASP A 154 -5.57 -15.26 -7.50
C ASP A 154 -6.91 -14.87 -8.15
N ASP A 155 -7.42 -15.70 -9.08
CA ASP A 155 -8.68 -15.44 -9.81
C ASP A 155 -9.93 -15.42 -8.90
N ASP A 156 -9.84 -16.00 -7.69
CA ASP A 156 -10.87 -15.95 -6.65
C ASP A 156 -10.77 -14.66 -5.80
N GLY A 157 -9.77 -13.82 -6.07
CA GLY A 157 -9.53 -12.56 -5.36
C GLY A 157 -8.87 -12.75 -3.98
N LEU A 158 -8.19 -13.88 -3.77
CA LEU A 158 -7.55 -14.22 -2.50
C LEU A 158 -6.02 -14.27 -2.63
N TYR A 159 -5.34 -13.74 -1.63
CA TYR A 159 -3.91 -14.01 -1.44
C TYR A 159 -3.73 -15.38 -0.79
N ASP A 160 -2.62 -16.05 -1.06
CA ASP A 160 -2.30 -17.36 -0.48
C ASP A 160 -2.45 -17.43 1.05
N VAL A 161 -2.09 -16.37 1.78
CA VAL A 161 -2.25 -16.27 3.26
C VAL A 161 -3.69 -16.31 3.75
N GLN A 162 -4.65 -16.07 2.86
CA GLN A 162 -6.08 -16.13 3.16
C GLN A 162 -6.65 -17.53 2.92
N HIS A 163 -5.93 -18.41 2.23
CA HIS A 163 -6.33 -19.79 2.05
C HIS A 163 -5.91 -20.63 3.28
N ALA A 164 -6.83 -21.44 3.80
CA ALA A 164 -6.58 -22.22 5.01
C ALA A 164 -5.62 -23.41 4.79
N ASP A 165 -5.62 -23.99 3.59
CA ASP A 165 -5.07 -25.32 3.33
C ASP A 165 -3.97 -25.35 2.25
N LEU A 166 -3.18 -24.28 2.12
CA LEU A 166 -2.05 -24.27 1.19
C LEU A 166 -0.81 -24.93 1.79
N SER A 167 -0.30 -25.95 1.10
CA SER A 167 0.96 -26.61 1.45
C SER A 167 2.21 -25.80 1.05
N GLU A 168 2.06 -24.91 0.07
CA GLU A 168 3.15 -24.09 -0.50
C GLU A 168 2.62 -22.68 -0.82
N PRO A 169 3.47 -21.63 -0.74
CA PRO A 169 3.09 -20.27 -1.11
C PRO A 169 2.67 -20.16 -2.58
N ARG A 170 1.69 -19.31 -2.89
CA ARG A 170 1.17 -19.11 -4.26
C ARG A 170 1.00 -17.63 -4.57
N GLY A 171 1.13 -17.26 -5.85
CA GLY A 171 0.97 -15.86 -6.27
C GLY A 171 1.95 -14.89 -5.59
N ARG A 172 3.06 -15.39 -5.05
CA ARG A 172 4.13 -14.60 -4.41
C ARG A 172 5.50 -15.17 -4.73
N GLY A 173 6.50 -14.31 -4.75
CA GLY A 173 7.89 -14.71 -4.94
C GLY A 173 8.79 -13.49 -5.11
N HIS A 174 10.09 -13.75 -5.16
CA HIS A 174 11.08 -12.72 -5.49
C HIS A 174 12.02 -13.14 -6.60
N LEU A 175 12.52 -12.15 -7.31
CA LEU A 175 13.50 -12.30 -8.37
C LEU A 175 14.50 -11.14 -8.35
N TYR A 176 15.51 -11.24 -9.21
CA TYR A 176 16.52 -10.21 -9.36
C TYR A 176 16.53 -9.72 -10.81
N ALA A 177 16.62 -8.41 -11.00
CA ALA A 177 16.84 -7.84 -12.32
C ALA A 177 18.16 -8.36 -12.92
N GLY A 178 18.16 -8.62 -14.23
CA GLY A 178 19.37 -9.00 -14.98
C GLY A 178 20.35 -7.82 -15.14
N ASP A 179 21.47 -8.08 -15.82
CA ASP A 179 22.54 -7.09 -16.02
C ASP A 179 22.09 -5.84 -16.79
N ASP A 180 21.07 -5.97 -17.65
CA ASP A 180 20.47 -4.88 -18.41
C ASP A 180 19.22 -4.26 -17.73
N GLY A 181 18.99 -4.64 -16.47
CA GLY A 181 17.87 -4.24 -15.64
C GLY A 181 16.58 -5.00 -15.91
N ARG A 182 16.55 -5.94 -16.88
CA ARG A 182 15.31 -6.66 -17.21
C ARG A 182 14.85 -7.56 -16.09
N TYR A 183 13.54 -7.65 -15.93
CA TYR A 183 12.88 -8.68 -15.15
C TYR A 183 11.72 -9.27 -15.94
N CYS A 184 11.40 -10.54 -15.68
CA CYS A 184 10.29 -11.23 -16.31
C CYS A 184 9.85 -12.41 -15.43
N PHE A 185 8.55 -12.64 -15.30
CA PHE A 185 7.99 -13.81 -14.64
C PHE A 185 6.57 -14.09 -15.17
N TRP A 186 6.14 -15.34 -15.03
CA TRP A 186 4.75 -15.74 -15.26
C TRP A 186 3.98 -15.69 -13.95
N SER A 187 2.73 -15.27 -14.02
CA SER A 187 1.77 -15.29 -12.93
C SER A 187 0.38 -15.56 -13.50
N VAL A 188 -0.67 -15.24 -12.74
CA VAL A 188 -2.05 -15.18 -13.20
C VAL A 188 -2.48 -13.74 -13.50
N LYS A 189 -3.45 -13.59 -14.40
CA LYS A 189 -4.06 -12.29 -14.73
C LYS A 189 -4.59 -11.66 -13.44
N PRO A 190 -4.21 -10.41 -13.11
CA PRO A 190 -4.75 -9.76 -11.92
C PRO A 190 -6.25 -9.55 -12.09
N THR A 191 -6.99 -9.71 -11.00
CA THR A 191 -8.44 -9.51 -10.92
C THR A 191 -8.79 -8.52 -9.81
N ALA A 192 -9.91 -7.81 -9.99
CA ALA A 192 -10.43 -6.96 -8.94
C ALA A 192 -10.96 -7.82 -7.79
N TYR A 193 -10.72 -7.40 -6.55
CA TYR A 193 -11.16 -8.14 -5.37
C TYR A 193 -11.62 -7.19 -4.25
N PRO A 194 -12.55 -7.61 -3.39
CA PRO A 194 -12.95 -6.81 -2.25
C PRO A 194 -11.91 -6.88 -1.13
N ILE A 195 -11.65 -5.77 -0.46
CA ILE A 195 -11.05 -5.82 0.89
C ILE A 195 -11.98 -6.57 1.87
N PRO A 196 -11.46 -7.07 3.01
CA PRO A 196 -12.33 -7.62 4.06
C PRO A 196 -13.46 -6.64 4.44
N ALA A 197 -14.71 -7.08 4.28
CA ALA A 197 -15.89 -6.24 4.44
C ALA A 197 -16.95 -6.83 5.40
N ASP A 198 -16.57 -7.86 6.15
CA ASP A 198 -17.37 -8.51 7.20
C ASP A 198 -17.26 -7.83 8.58
N GLY A 199 -16.34 -6.87 8.71
CA GLY A 199 -16.04 -6.14 9.96
C GLY A 199 -16.63 -4.72 10.03
N PRO A 200 -16.24 -3.95 11.05
CA PRO A 200 -16.64 -2.55 11.20
C PRO A 200 -16.31 -1.70 9.97
N VAL A 201 -15.16 -1.90 9.32
CA VAL A 201 -14.80 -1.16 8.11
C VAL A 201 -15.78 -1.44 6.98
N GLY A 202 -16.22 -2.68 6.81
CA GLY A 202 -17.26 -3.04 5.85
C GLY A 202 -18.58 -2.32 6.12
N LYS A 203 -19.00 -2.24 7.39
CA LYS A 203 -20.20 -1.47 7.79
C LYS A 203 -20.04 0.03 7.49
N LEU A 204 -18.87 0.61 7.75
CA LEU A 204 -18.55 2.01 7.43
C LEU A 204 -18.69 2.27 5.94
N LEU A 205 -18.14 1.40 5.09
CA LEU A 205 -18.24 1.52 3.64
C LEU A 205 -19.69 1.39 3.15
N ALA A 206 -20.43 0.39 3.64
CA ALA A 206 -21.83 0.19 3.31
C ALA A 206 -22.69 1.42 3.66
N ASN A 207 -22.50 1.98 4.87
CA ASN A 207 -23.19 3.19 5.32
C ASN A 207 -22.79 4.45 4.52
N SER A 208 -21.64 4.42 3.85
CA SER A 208 -21.15 5.51 3.00
C SER A 208 -21.45 5.30 1.51
N ASN A 209 -22.21 4.26 1.15
CA ASN A 209 -22.43 3.83 -0.24
C ASN A 209 -21.12 3.66 -1.04
N ARG A 210 -20.08 3.14 -0.37
CA ARG A 210 -18.77 2.87 -0.97
C ARG A 210 -18.58 1.38 -1.20
N SER A 211 -18.00 1.05 -2.34
CA SER A 211 -17.58 -0.31 -2.69
C SER A 211 -16.34 -0.72 -1.89
N PRO A 212 -16.23 -1.99 -1.44
CA PRO A 212 -14.99 -2.54 -0.88
C PRO A 212 -13.98 -2.96 -1.96
N MET A 213 -14.31 -2.84 -3.24
CA MET A 213 -13.50 -3.36 -4.33
C MET A 213 -12.21 -2.55 -4.51
N ARG A 214 -11.13 -3.30 -4.74
CA ARG A 214 -9.87 -2.78 -5.27
C ARG A 214 -9.75 -3.21 -6.75
N PRO A 215 -9.26 -2.33 -7.64
CA PRO A 215 -9.02 -2.68 -9.04
C PRO A 215 -7.96 -3.77 -9.15
N ALA A 216 -7.98 -4.54 -10.24
CA ALA A 216 -6.96 -5.54 -10.55
C ALA A 216 -5.55 -4.95 -10.49
N HIS A 217 -4.67 -5.54 -9.67
CA HIS A 217 -3.29 -5.09 -9.52
C HIS A 217 -2.32 -6.20 -9.10
N ILE A 218 -1.04 -5.92 -9.28
CA ILE A 218 0.08 -6.73 -8.81
C ILE A 218 0.94 -5.85 -7.89
N HIS A 219 1.28 -6.35 -6.71
CA HIS A 219 2.17 -5.63 -5.80
C HIS A 219 3.63 -5.83 -6.19
N PHE A 220 4.42 -4.78 -6.00
CA PHE A 220 5.86 -4.80 -6.13
C PHE A 220 6.52 -4.15 -4.92
N MET A 221 7.59 -4.76 -4.43
CA MET A 221 8.57 -4.09 -3.59
C MET A 221 9.95 -4.25 -4.20
N VAL A 222 10.54 -3.14 -4.64
CA VAL A 222 11.84 -3.13 -5.31
C VAL A 222 12.87 -2.39 -4.49
N THR A 223 14.00 -3.04 -4.28
CA THR A 223 15.13 -2.52 -3.51
C THR A 223 16.42 -2.70 -4.30
N ALA A 224 17.28 -1.68 -4.29
CA ALA A 224 18.59 -1.73 -4.90
C ALA A 224 19.55 -0.83 -4.12
N ARG A 225 20.81 -1.26 -4.00
CA ARG A 225 21.81 -0.49 -3.25
C ARG A 225 22.03 0.89 -3.88
N GLY A 226 21.96 1.95 -3.06
CA GLY A 226 22.12 3.33 -3.51
C GLY A 226 20.86 3.97 -4.10
N TYR A 227 19.72 3.28 -4.03
CA TYR A 227 18.44 3.78 -4.49
C TYR A 227 17.40 3.73 -3.37
N GLN A 228 16.47 4.67 -3.41
CA GLN A 228 15.29 4.63 -2.57
C GLN A 228 14.45 3.42 -2.94
N SER A 229 14.08 2.62 -1.94
CA SER A 229 13.17 1.50 -2.14
C SER A 229 11.79 1.99 -2.61
N VAL A 230 11.09 1.16 -3.37
CA VAL A 230 9.72 1.43 -3.80
C VAL A 230 8.82 0.25 -3.48
N THR A 231 7.81 0.50 -2.65
CA THR A 231 6.62 -0.36 -2.53
C THR A 231 5.54 0.27 -3.38
N THR A 232 5.01 -0.46 -4.34
CA THR A 232 4.01 0.05 -5.28
C THR A 232 3.05 -1.04 -5.75
N HIS A 233 2.05 -0.64 -6.53
CA HIS A 233 1.17 -1.53 -7.26
C HIS A 233 1.27 -1.21 -8.75
N VAL A 234 1.08 -2.20 -9.61
CA VAL A 234 0.78 -1.99 -11.03
C VAL A 234 -0.66 -2.42 -11.27
N PHE A 235 -1.50 -1.47 -11.67
CA PHE A 235 -2.92 -1.67 -11.92
C PHE A 235 -3.18 -2.02 -13.38
N ALA A 236 -4.17 -2.88 -13.64
CA ALA A 236 -4.58 -3.21 -15.00
C ALA A 236 -5.45 -2.12 -15.60
N ASP A 237 -5.07 -1.63 -16.78
CA ASP A 237 -5.88 -0.71 -17.58
C ASP A 237 -7.23 -1.34 -17.97
N GLY A 238 -8.28 -0.52 -17.94
CA GLY A 238 -9.66 -0.93 -18.23
C GLY A 238 -10.42 -1.57 -17.07
N ASP A 239 -9.82 -1.69 -15.88
CA ASP A 239 -10.53 -2.19 -14.70
C ASP A 239 -11.62 -1.18 -14.23
N PRO A 240 -12.86 -1.64 -13.92
CA PRO A 240 -13.97 -0.75 -13.58
C PRO A 240 -13.79 0.01 -12.24
N TYR A 241 -12.83 -0.38 -11.40
CA TYR A 241 -12.60 0.22 -10.09
C TYR A 241 -11.40 1.17 -10.04
N LEU A 242 -10.77 1.50 -11.17
CA LEU A 242 -9.63 2.43 -11.20
C LEU A 242 -9.94 3.79 -10.57
N ASP A 243 -11.15 4.32 -10.81
CA ASP A 243 -11.61 5.61 -10.27
C ASP A 243 -12.32 5.48 -8.90
N SER A 244 -12.41 4.27 -8.34
CA SER A 244 -13.16 4.00 -7.10
C SER A 244 -12.49 2.98 -6.18
N ASP A 245 -11.16 2.85 -6.25
CA ASP A 245 -10.37 1.98 -5.36
C ASP A 245 -10.69 2.29 -3.89
N ALA A 246 -11.13 1.26 -3.16
CA ALA A 246 -11.56 1.38 -1.77
C ALA A 246 -10.49 2.00 -0.85
N VAL A 247 -9.21 1.89 -1.21
CA VAL A 247 -8.06 2.35 -0.41
C VAL A 247 -7.27 3.50 -1.05
N PHE A 248 -7.79 4.09 -2.13
CA PHE A 248 -7.18 5.23 -2.83
C PHE A 248 -5.73 4.99 -3.33
N GLY A 249 -5.39 3.74 -3.66
CA GLY A 249 -4.04 3.33 -4.04
C GLY A 249 -3.67 3.66 -5.50
N VAL A 250 -4.66 3.94 -6.35
CA VAL A 250 -4.46 4.18 -7.79
C VAL A 250 -3.75 5.52 -8.03
N LYS A 251 -2.75 5.47 -8.92
CA LYS A 251 -2.08 6.63 -9.52
C LYS A 251 -1.97 6.38 -11.01
N SER A 252 -2.13 7.41 -11.83
CA SER A 252 -2.15 7.26 -13.29
C SER A 252 -0.86 6.64 -13.85
N GLU A 253 0.29 6.92 -13.23
CA GLU A 253 1.61 6.38 -13.59
C GLU A 253 1.76 4.88 -13.28
N LEU A 254 0.83 4.31 -12.52
CA LEU A 254 0.83 2.92 -12.09
C LEU A 254 -0.16 2.06 -12.91
N ILE A 255 -0.87 2.64 -13.87
CA ILE A 255 -1.81 1.93 -14.73
C ILE A 255 -1.04 1.40 -15.94
N ALA A 256 -1.07 0.08 -16.15
CA ALA A 256 -0.39 -0.60 -17.24
C ALA A 256 -1.38 -1.32 -18.16
N PRO A 257 -1.15 -1.34 -19.48
CA PRO A 257 -1.99 -2.08 -20.42
C PRO A 257 -2.02 -3.59 -20.09
N LEU A 258 -3.22 -4.13 -19.90
CA LEU A 258 -3.44 -5.57 -19.77
C LEU A 258 -3.82 -6.14 -21.14
N THR A 259 -2.84 -6.74 -21.83
CA THR A 259 -3.01 -7.16 -23.23
C THR A 259 -3.29 -8.65 -23.33
N ARG A 260 -4.37 -9.04 -24.04
CA ARG A 260 -4.67 -10.45 -24.34
C ARG A 260 -3.99 -10.88 -25.65
N HIS A 261 -3.40 -12.06 -25.63
CA HIS A 261 -2.75 -12.70 -26.77
C HIS A 261 -3.41 -14.03 -27.11
N GLN A 262 -3.42 -14.36 -28.40
CA GLN A 262 -3.81 -15.69 -28.89
C GLN A 262 -2.69 -16.70 -28.62
N PRO A 263 -2.96 -18.02 -28.69
CA PRO A 263 -1.91 -19.05 -28.67
C PRO A 263 -0.78 -18.74 -29.65
N GLY A 264 0.45 -19.00 -29.22
CA GLY A 264 1.65 -18.69 -29.99
C GLY A 264 2.87 -18.49 -29.11
N ARG A 265 3.91 -17.90 -29.69
CA ARG A 265 5.16 -17.63 -28.99
C ARG A 265 5.08 -16.32 -28.21
N ALA A 266 5.26 -16.38 -26.91
CA ALA A 266 5.29 -15.24 -26.02
C ALA A 266 6.62 -14.45 -26.12
N ALA A 267 6.64 -13.24 -25.56
CA ALA A 267 7.77 -12.32 -25.64
C ALA A 267 9.04 -12.85 -24.96
N ASP A 268 8.89 -13.71 -23.95
CA ASP A 268 9.99 -14.42 -23.28
C ASP A 268 10.49 -15.63 -24.10
N GLY A 269 9.88 -15.90 -25.25
CA GLY A 269 10.22 -17.00 -26.15
C GLY A 269 9.49 -18.31 -25.88
N ARG A 270 8.61 -18.38 -24.87
CA ARG A 270 7.81 -19.57 -24.54
C ARG A 270 6.69 -19.79 -25.54
N ASP A 271 6.54 -21.02 -26.03
CA ASP A 271 5.40 -21.39 -26.88
C ASP A 271 4.20 -21.80 -26.01
N LEU A 272 3.02 -21.26 -26.33
CA LEU A 272 1.76 -21.51 -25.64
C LEU A 272 0.70 -21.97 -26.63
N ASP A 273 -0.03 -23.03 -26.26
CA ASP A 273 -1.18 -23.57 -26.99
C ASP A 273 -2.52 -22.95 -26.55
N VAL A 274 -2.50 -22.13 -25.50
CA VAL A 274 -3.65 -21.41 -24.95
C VAL A 274 -3.44 -19.89 -25.02
N PRO A 275 -4.53 -19.09 -25.02
CA PRO A 275 -4.44 -17.64 -24.85
C PRO A 275 -3.74 -17.28 -23.53
N TYR A 276 -3.08 -16.13 -23.52
CA TYR A 276 -2.42 -15.60 -22.33
C TYR A 276 -2.52 -14.07 -22.30
N TRP A 277 -2.20 -13.49 -21.16
CA TRP A 277 -2.19 -12.05 -20.93
C TRP A 277 -0.77 -11.54 -20.73
N SER A 278 -0.55 -10.24 -20.92
CA SER A 278 0.73 -9.62 -20.58
C SER A 278 0.57 -8.24 -20.00
N ILE A 279 1.45 -7.91 -19.05
CA ILE A 279 1.69 -6.56 -18.52
C ILE A 279 3.16 -6.22 -18.75
N ASN A 280 3.41 -5.06 -19.38
CA ASN A 280 4.75 -4.50 -19.53
C ASN A 280 4.85 -3.24 -18.66
N TYR A 281 5.78 -3.20 -17.71
CA TYR A 281 5.93 -2.07 -16.80
C TYR A 281 7.38 -1.85 -16.40
N ASP A 282 7.92 -0.66 -16.65
CA ASP A 282 9.27 -0.30 -16.20
C ASP A 282 9.20 0.33 -14.80
N ILE A 283 10.08 -0.09 -13.92
CA ILE A 283 10.20 0.42 -12.54
C ILE A 283 11.36 1.41 -12.50
N VAL A 284 11.06 2.66 -12.18
CA VAL A 284 12.02 3.76 -12.15
C VAL A 284 12.40 4.08 -10.70
N LEU A 285 13.67 3.85 -10.35
CA LEU A 285 14.21 4.11 -9.01
C LEU A 285 14.88 5.48 -8.92
N ALA A 286 14.60 6.18 -7.81
CA ALA A 286 15.29 7.41 -7.42
C ALA A 286 16.56 7.08 -6.61
N PRO A 287 17.65 7.85 -6.73
CA PRO A 287 18.83 7.67 -5.89
C PRO A 287 18.50 7.93 -4.42
N ASP A 288 19.17 7.20 -3.52
CA ASP A 288 19.09 7.45 -2.10
C ASP A 288 20.00 8.66 -1.77
N ASP A 289 19.39 9.82 -1.54
CA ASP A 289 20.11 11.05 -1.21
C ASP A 289 20.66 10.96 0.23
N ALA A 290 21.73 10.18 0.42
CA ALA A 290 22.46 10.12 1.69
C ALA A 290 23.13 11.47 2.07
N SER A 291 23.09 12.46 1.18
CA SER A 291 23.65 13.81 1.38
C SER A 291 22.75 14.74 2.22
N ASP A 292 21.44 14.51 2.32
CA ASP A 292 20.51 15.46 2.96
C ASP A 292 20.24 15.16 4.45
N MET A 293 20.75 14.04 4.97
CA MET A 293 20.68 13.68 6.40
C MET A 293 21.66 14.49 7.28
N SER A 294 22.58 15.27 6.68
CA SER A 294 23.49 16.17 7.40
C SER A 294 22.92 17.58 7.64
N GLY A 295 21.81 17.95 6.97
CA GLY A 295 21.20 19.29 7.06
C GLY A 295 20.17 19.48 8.18
N ARG A 296 19.72 18.40 8.82
CA ARG A 296 18.71 18.46 9.92
C ARG A 296 19.29 18.50 11.33
N ALA A 297 20.61 18.45 11.48
CA ALA A 297 21.31 18.61 12.75
C ALA A 297 22.26 19.82 12.70
N GLY A 298 21.73 21.04 12.59
CA GLY A 298 22.59 22.22 12.46
C GLY A 298 21.85 23.55 12.39
N GLY A 299 20.87 23.78 13.27
CA GLY A 299 20.07 25.01 13.26
C GLY A 299 19.81 25.60 14.64
N SER A 300 20.77 25.50 15.58
CA SER A 300 20.75 26.30 16.81
C SER A 300 22.07 27.05 16.94
N SER A 301 22.06 28.30 16.47
CA SER A 301 23.08 29.29 16.81
C SER A 301 22.38 30.64 16.98
N ARG A 302 22.11 30.96 18.24
CA ARG A 302 22.24 32.28 18.89
C ARG A 302 22.06 33.53 18.01
N ARG A 303 21.03 34.32 18.31
CA ARG A 303 21.14 35.61 18.99
C ARG A 303 19.81 35.96 19.66
#